data_AF-A0A441YU84-F1
#
_entry.id   AF-A0A441YU84-F1
#
_cell.length_a   1.000
_cell.length_b   1.000
_cell.length_c   1.000
_cell.angle_alpha   90.00
_cell.angle_beta   90.00
_cell.angle_gamma   90.00
#
_symmetry.space_group_name_H-M   'P 1'
#
loop_
_entity.id
_entity.type
_entity.pdbx_description
1 polymer ?
#
loop_
_entity_poly.entity_id
_entity_poly.type
_entity_poly.pdbx_seq_one_letter_code
_entity_poly.pdbx_strand_id
1 'polypeptide(L)'
;MNTTQTATTKRGNPASAFLEASMASFSRTAFFVKSANEWRGLSRRKSVEGAAKAFARANMVAVIHRADDSAVGFFFDVANNRVAKVTYSNVEWSA
;
A
#
# COMPACT_ATOMS: atom_id res chain seq x y z
N MET A 1 28.30 -21.51 46.43
CA MET A 1 27.19 -22.04 45.61
C MET A 1 26.64 -20.89 44.79
N ASN A 2 27.00 -20.78 43.51
CA ASN A 2 26.52 -19.72 42.62
C ASN A 2 25.65 -20.33 41.52
N THR A 3 24.38 -19.95 41.52
CA THR A 3 23.36 -20.39 40.56
C THR A 3 23.36 -19.46 39.35
N THR A 4 23.80 -19.96 38.20
CA THR A 4 23.70 -19.25 36.92
C THR A 4 22.25 -19.27 36.43
N GLN A 5 21.58 -18.12 36.41
CA GLN A 5 20.29 -17.97 35.71
C GLN A 5 20.56 -17.80 34.21
N THR A 6 20.17 -18.79 33.41
CA THR A 6 20.08 -18.67 31.96
C THR A 6 18.86 -17.83 31.60
N ALA A 7 19.10 -16.61 31.12
CA ALA A 7 18.07 -15.76 30.54
C ALA A 7 17.57 -16.38 29.23
N THR A 8 16.40 -17.02 29.28
CA THR A 8 15.69 -17.51 28.10
C THR A 8 15.14 -16.30 27.34
N THR A 9 15.90 -15.77 26.39
CA THR A 9 15.39 -14.81 25.41
C THR A 9 14.25 -15.51 24.65
N LYS A 10 13.00 -15.14 24.96
CA LYS A 10 11.82 -15.52 24.15
C LYS A 10 12.14 -15.12 22.71
N ARG A 11 12.43 -16.11 21.85
CA ARG A 11 12.52 -15.89 20.40
C ARG A 11 11.15 -15.42 19.97
N GLY A 12 11.03 -14.10 19.72
CA GLY A 12 9.88 -13.55 19.04
C GLY A 12 9.64 -14.34 17.76
N ASN A 13 8.37 -14.58 17.44
CA ASN A 13 8.01 -15.31 16.23
C ASN A 13 8.64 -14.60 15.02
N PRO A 14 9.49 -15.25 14.20
CA PRO A 14 10.07 -14.61 13.03
C PRO A 14 9.00 -14.08 12.07
N ALA A 15 7.79 -14.67 12.10
CA ALA A 15 6.65 -14.14 11.35
C ALA A 15 6.16 -12.78 11.87
N SER A 16 6.24 -12.50 13.18
CA SER A 16 5.88 -11.18 13.72
C SER A 16 6.95 -10.15 13.41
N ALA A 17 8.24 -10.52 13.47
CA ALA A 17 9.34 -9.64 13.08
C ALA A 17 9.33 -9.33 11.56
N PHE A 18 8.95 -10.30 10.72
CA PHE A 18 8.75 -10.09 9.29
C PHE A 18 7.54 -9.19 9.01
N LEU A 19 6.43 -9.37 9.73
CA LEU A 19 5.25 -8.51 9.61
C LEU A 19 5.57 -7.07 10.07
N GLU A 20 6.29 -6.93 11.18
CA GLU A 20 6.68 -5.64 11.75
C GLU A 20 7.73 -4.93 10.88
N ALA A 21 8.66 -5.68 10.28
CA ALA A 21 9.58 -5.16 9.25
C ALA A 21 8.86 -4.80 7.94
N SER A 22 7.84 -5.56 7.52
CA SER A 22 7.00 -5.17 6.38
C SER A 22 6.18 -3.92 6.71
N MET A 23 5.81 -3.73 7.97
CA MET A 23 5.14 -2.52 8.44
C MET A 23 6.09 -1.32 8.55
N ALA A 24 7.36 -1.51 8.92
CA ALA A 24 8.40 -0.48 8.91
C ALA A 24 8.79 -0.03 7.49
N SER A 25 8.56 -0.89 6.50
CA SER A 25 8.62 -0.57 5.07
C SER A 25 7.31 0.02 4.50
N PHE A 26 6.35 0.44 5.35
CA PHE A 26 5.43 1.50 4.93
C PHE A 26 6.28 2.76 4.76
N SER A 27 6.94 2.87 3.60
CA SER A 27 7.21 4.16 3.00
C SER A 27 5.93 4.96 3.20
N ARG A 28 6.07 6.20 3.67
CA ARG A 28 4.97 7.17 3.74
C ARG A 28 4.61 7.55 2.30
N THR A 29 4.28 6.56 1.47
CA THR A 29 3.68 6.72 0.17
C THR A 29 2.51 7.65 0.39
N ALA A 30 2.42 8.69 -0.44
CA ALA A 30 1.35 9.67 -0.33
C ALA A 30 0.03 8.92 -0.16
N PHE A 31 -0.87 9.37 0.73
CA PHE A 31 -2.03 8.58 1.20
C PHE A 31 -2.89 7.96 0.08
N PHE A 32 -2.87 8.55 -1.12
CA PHE A 32 -3.53 8.13 -2.34
C PHE A 32 -2.78 7.08 -3.17
N VAL A 33 -1.54 6.73 -2.84
CA VAL A 33 -0.70 5.72 -3.49
C VAL A 33 -0.72 4.45 -2.65
N LYS A 34 -1.18 3.35 -3.25
CA LYS A 34 -1.21 2.03 -2.60
C LYS A 34 -0.89 0.93 -3.60
N SER A 35 -0.40 -0.20 -3.10
CA SER A 35 -0.25 -1.43 -3.88
C SER A 35 -1.61 -2.01 -4.32
N ALA A 36 -1.58 -2.91 -5.30
CA ALA A 36 -2.78 -3.63 -5.72
C ALA A 36 -3.46 -4.42 -4.58
N ASN A 37 -2.68 -4.97 -3.65
CA ASN A 37 -3.20 -5.74 -2.51
C ASN A 37 -3.90 -4.85 -1.48
N GLU A 38 -3.35 -3.67 -1.19
CA GLU A 38 -3.99 -2.70 -0.31
C GLU A 38 -5.34 -2.23 -0.88
N TRP A 39 -5.37 -1.88 -2.17
CA TRP A 39 -6.62 -1.52 -2.85
C TRP A 39 -7.65 -2.66 -2.85
N ARG A 40 -7.19 -3.90 -3.07
CA ARG A 40 -8.04 -5.09 -2.95
C ARG A 40 -8.62 -5.24 -1.54
N GLY A 41 -7.84 -4.91 -0.52
CA GLY A 41 -8.27 -4.90 0.88
C GLY A 41 -9.44 -3.93 1.14
N LEU A 42 -9.40 -2.75 0.50
CA LEU A 42 -10.38 -1.68 0.68
C LEU A 42 -11.73 -1.92 -0.02
N SER A 43 -11.75 -2.66 -1.14
CA SER A 43 -13.00 -2.94 -1.84
C SER A 43 -13.73 -4.15 -1.25
N ARG A 44 -15.02 -3.98 -0.92
CA ARG A 44 -15.93 -5.09 -0.56
C ARG A 44 -15.96 -6.21 -1.62
N ARG A 45 -15.98 -5.84 -2.90
CA ARG A 45 -15.99 -6.77 -4.04
C ARG A 45 -14.59 -7.19 -4.50
N LYS A 46 -13.55 -6.89 -3.71
CA LYS A 46 -12.13 -7.15 -4.02
C LYS A 46 -11.65 -6.64 -5.40
N SER A 47 -12.30 -5.61 -5.95
CA SER A 47 -11.87 -4.95 -7.18
C SER A 47 -10.83 -3.88 -6.86
N VAL A 48 -9.60 -4.07 -7.35
CA VAL A 48 -8.49 -3.12 -7.19
C VAL A 48 -8.83 -1.77 -7.83
N GLU A 49 -9.16 -1.77 -9.13
CA GLU A 49 -9.50 -0.54 -9.86
C GLU A 49 -10.80 0.09 -9.34
N GLY A 50 -11.77 -0.73 -8.91
CA GLY A 50 -13.01 -0.23 -8.33
C GLY A 50 -12.76 0.55 -7.04
N ALA A 51 -11.91 0.03 -6.15
CA ALA A 51 -11.50 0.73 -4.93
C ALA A 51 -10.80 2.05 -5.24
N ALA A 52 -9.82 2.01 -6.15
CA ALA A 52 -9.05 3.20 -6.52
C ALA A 52 -9.93 4.28 -7.17
N LYS A 53 -10.86 3.91 -8.07
CA LYS A 53 -11.83 4.86 -8.67
C LYS A 53 -12.76 5.47 -7.63
N ALA A 54 -13.29 4.67 -6.70
CA ALA A 54 -14.15 5.17 -5.64
C ALA A 54 -13.39 6.14 -4.71
N PHE A 55 -12.15 5.81 -4.39
CA PHE A 55 -11.27 6.69 -3.61
C PHE A 55 -10.96 7.99 -4.34
N ALA A 56 -10.63 7.93 -5.64
CA ALA A 56 -10.37 9.11 -6.46
C ALA A 56 -11.58 10.04 -6.54
N ARG A 57 -12.81 9.49 -6.61
CA ARG A 57 -14.03 10.32 -6.55
C ARG A 57 -14.16 11.09 -5.24
N ALA A 58 -13.72 10.52 -4.12
CA ALA A 58 -13.79 11.16 -2.81
C ALA A 58 -12.59 12.08 -2.51
N ASN A 59 -11.42 11.80 -3.10
CA ASN A 59 -10.14 12.44 -2.73
C ASN A 59 -9.40 13.07 -3.92
N MET A 60 -10.08 13.24 -5.06
CA MET A 60 -9.56 13.75 -6.34
C MET A 60 -8.55 12.85 -7.07
N VAL A 61 -7.78 12.03 -6.36
CA VAL A 61 -6.72 11.20 -6.93
C VAL A 61 -6.60 9.85 -6.22
N ALA A 62 -6.22 8.82 -6.97
CA ALA A 62 -5.76 7.53 -6.46
C ALA A 62 -4.68 6.96 -7.40
N VAL A 63 -3.71 6.24 -6.86
CA VAL A 63 -2.63 5.61 -7.63
C VAL A 63 -2.46 4.17 -7.18
N ILE A 64 -2.40 3.26 -8.15
CA ILE A 64 -1.98 1.87 -7.95
C ILE A 64 -0.50 1.78 -8.30
N HIS A 65 0.34 1.48 -7.32
CA HIS A 65 1.71 1.01 -7.55
C HIS A 65 1.67 -0.48 -7.92
N ARG A 66 2.31 -0.84 -9.04
CA ARG A 66 2.39 -2.22 -9.54
C ARG A 66 3.78 -2.80 -9.25
N ALA A 67 3.87 -4.13 -9.28
CA ALA A 67 5.10 -4.85 -8.94
C ALA A 67 6.22 -4.70 -9.98
N ASP A 68 5.90 -4.18 -11.17
CA ASP A 68 6.82 -3.86 -12.26
C ASP A 68 7.30 -2.40 -12.20
N ASP A 69 7.25 -1.76 -11.02
CA ASP A 69 7.54 -0.34 -10.74
C ASP A 69 6.70 0.67 -11.54
N SER A 70 5.76 0.20 -12.35
CA SER A 70 4.83 1.04 -13.08
C SER A 70 3.68 1.51 -12.18
N ALA A 71 2.93 2.52 -12.63
CA ALA A 71 1.77 3.02 -11.90
C ALA A 71 0.52 3.13 -12.77
N VAL A 72 -0.64 3.08 -12.12
CA VAL A 72 -1.93 3.47 -12.70
C VAL A 72 -2.53 4.58 -11.87
N GLY A 73 -2.60 5.78 -12.43
CA GLY A 73 -3.26 6.94 -11.83
C GLY A 73 -4.74 7.01 -12.19
N PHE A 74 -5.55 7.41 -11.22
CA PHE A 74 -6.97 7.72 -11.36
C PHE A 74 -7.20 9.14 -10.89
N PHE A 75 -7.72 9.99 -11.77
CA PHE A 75 -7.92 11.42 -11.51
C PHE A 75 -9.39 11.77 -11.69
N PHE A 76 -10.01 12.34 -10.66
CA PHE A 76 -11.40 12.77 -10.73
C PHE A 76 -11.49 14.12 -11.41
N ASP A 77 -12.15 14.12 -12.57
CA ASP A 77 -12.52 15.30 -13.34
C ASP A 77 -13.87 15.79 -12.83
N VAL A 78 -13.83 16.82 -11.99
CA VAL A 78 -15.01 17.42 -11.35
C VAL A 78 -15.95 18.04 -12.38
N ALA A 79 -15.41 18.64 -13.45
CA ALA A 79 -16.20 19.30 -14.48
C ALA A 79 -17.11 18.31 -15.23
N ASN A 80 -16.62 17.09 -15.45
CA ASN A 80 -17.35 16.06 -16.20
C ASN A 80 -17.85 14.90 -15.32
N ASN A 81 -17.73 15.00 -13.99
CA ASN A 81 -18.07 13.95 -13.01
C ASN A 81 -17.56 12.54 -13.37
N ARG A 82 -16.33 12.47 -13.87
CA ARG A 82 -15.72 11.22 -14.38
C ARG A 82 -14.35 10.99 -13.76
N VAL A 83 -13.90 9.74 -13.79
CA VAL A 83 -12.53 9.39 -13.36
C VAL A 83 -11.72 9.02 -14.59
N ALA A 84 -10.71 9.83 -14.90
CA ALA A 84 -9.71 9.52 -15.91
C ALA A 84 -8.72 8.49 -15.39
N LYS A 85 -8.24 7.60 -16.26
CA LYS A 85 -7.22 6.58 -15.95
C LYS A 85 -5.99 6.83 -16.81
N VAL A 86 -4.82 6.86 -16.19
CA VAL A 86 -3.53 7.02 -16.87
C VAL A 86 -2.58 5.94 -16.41
N THR A 87 -1.86 5.31 -17.34
CA THR A 87 -0.83 4.33 -17.03
C THR A 87 0.54 4.96 -17.24
N TYR A 88 1.41 4.83 -16.24
CA TYR A 88 2.79 5.29 -16.28
C TYR A 88 3.69 4.07 -16.25
N SER A 89 4.46 3.84 -17.31
CA SER A 89 5.32 2.65 -17.44
C SER A 89 6.64 2.76 -16.69
N ASN A 90 7.23 3.96 -16.64
CA ASN A 90 8.52 4.23 -16.01
C ASN A 90 8.32 5.33 -14.96
N VAL A 91 8.02 4.94 -13.72
CA VAL A 91 7.81 5.87 -12.61
C VAL A 91 9.04 5.89 -11.74
N GLU A 92 9.55 7.08 -11.45
CA GLU A 92 10.56 7.26 -10.42
C GLU A 92 9.87 7.36 -9.05
N TRP A 93 10.14 6.40 -8.17
CA TRP A 93 9.63 6.41 -6.80
C TRP A 93 10.69 6.94 -5.86
N SER A 94 10.49 8.17 -5.35
CA SER A 94 11.34 8.74 -4.30
C SER A 94 10.77 8.40 -2.91
N ALA A 95 11.63 7.93 -1.99
CA ALA A 95 11.27 7.59 -0.62
C ALA A 95 11.40 8.76 0.36
#